data_AF-F0W1F4-F1
#
_entry.id   AF-F0W1F4-F1
#
_cell.length_a   1.000
_cell.length_b   1.000
_cell.length_c   1.000
_cell.angle_alpha   90.00
_cell.angle_beta   90.00
_cell.angle_gamma   90.00
#
_symmetry.space_group_name_H-M   'P 1'
#
loop_
_entity.id
_entity.type
_entity.pdbx_description
1 polymer ?
#
loop_
_entity_poly.entity_id
_entity_poly.type
_entity_poly.pdbx_seq_one_letter_code
_entity_poly.pdbx_strand_id
1 'polypeptide(L)' 'MIYRCVLALLPIVSTWTHGIGFKRAEANEDCPWDIKICGDGTWVYREPERNCQFSSCWVDLTES' A
#
# COMPACT_ATOMS: atom_id res chain seq x y z
N MET A 1 -39.67 10.79 -27.36
CA MET A 1 -39.82 11.47 -28.67
C MET A 1 -38.80 12.59 -28.76
N ILE A 2 -37.94 12.54 -29.79
CA ILE A 2 -37.20 13.65 -30.43
C ILE A 2 -36.25 14.41 -29.47
N TYR A 3 -34.93 14.18 -29.39
CA TYR A 3 -33.93 14.12 -30.46
C TYR A 3 -32.71 13.28 -30.02
N ARG A 4 -32.67 11.99 -30.39
CA ARG A 4 -31.40 11.26 -30.59
C ARG A 4 -31.04 11.46 -32.05
N CYS A 5 -30.24 12.47 -32.38
CA CYS A 5 -29.71 12.61 -33.73
C CYS A 5 -28.50 13.55 -33.76
N VAL A 6 -27.35 13.08 -33.27
CA VAL A 6 -26.05 13.44 -33.85
C VAL A 6 -25.20 12.17 -33.86
N LEU A 7 -25.56 11.24 -34.75
CA LEU A 7 -24.55 10.37 -35.34
C LEU A 7 -23.76 11.26 -36.30
N ALA A 8 -22.47 11.48 -36.04
CA ALA A 8 -21.45 11.31 -37.05
C ALA A 8 -20.06 11.56 -36.46
N LEU A 9 -19.30 10.47 -36.37
CA LEU A 9 -17.94 10.36 -36.85
C LEU A 9 -16.93 11.34 -36.25
N LEU A 10 -16.14 10.87 -35.28
CA LEU A 10 -14.68 11.04 -35.23
C LEU A 10 -14.14 10.25 -34.01
N PRO A 11 -13.32 9.19 -34.18
CA PRO A 11 -12.65 8.54 -33.07
C PRO A 11 -11.39 9.36 -32.76
N ILE A 12 -11.53 10.49 -32.08
CA ILE A 12 -10.36 11.28 -31.71
C ILE A 12 -10.48 11.72 -30.25
N VAL A 13 -9.48 11.28 -29.49
CA VAL A 13 -9.13 11.66 -28.13
C VAL A 13 -9.92 10.97 -27.00
N SER A 14 -9.42 9.78 -26.71
CA SER A 14 -9.47 9.09 -25.43
C SER A 14 -8.90 9.91 -24.27
N THR A 15 -9.61 10.92 -23.76
CA THR A 15 -9.38 11.48 -22.41
C THR A 15 -10.62 12.20 -21.84
N TRP A 16 -11.60 11.46 -21.32
CA TRP A 16 -12.63 12.04 -20.43
C TRP A 16 -12.99 11.06 -19.29
N THR A 17 -12.03 10.68 -18.46
CA THR A 17 -12.33 10.25 -17.08
C THR A 17 -12.28 11.47 -16.18
N HIS A 18 -13.34 12.28 -16.22
CA HIS A 18 -13.60 13.20 -15.11
C HIS A 18 -14.08 12.35 -13.92
N GLY A 19 -13.16 12.07 -13.00
CA GLY A 19 -13.52 11.88 -11.60
C GLY A 19 -14.00 10.50 -11.15
N ILE A 20 -13.28 9.42 -11.50
CA ILE A 20 -13.16 8.30 -10.57
C ILE A 20 -11.73 8.27 -10.04
N GLY A 21 -11.45 9.12 -9.05
CA GLY A 21 -10.26 8.99 -8.25
C GLY A 21 -10.36 7.69 -7.46
N PHE A 22 -9.73 6.63 -7.94
CA PHE A 22 -9.30 5.54 -7.07
C PHE A 22 -8.33 6.19 -6.08
N LYS A 23 -8.82 6.52 -4.88
CA LYS A 23 -7.96 6.86 -3.76
C LYS A 23 -6.99 5.69 -3.65
N ARG A 24 -5.74 5.91 -4.09
CA ARG A 24 -4.65 4.99 -3.82
C ARG A 24 -4.74 4.76 -2.31
N ALA A 25 -4.84 3.51 -1.87
CA ALA A 25 -4.68 3.19 -0.46
C ALA A 25 -3.30 3.72 -0.09
N GLU A 26 -3.28 4.92 0.46
CA GLU A 26 -2.09 5.56 0.98
C GLU A 26 -1.57 4.57 2.03
N ALA A 27 -0.36 4.08 1.76
CA ALA A 27 0.41 3.39 2.78
C ALA A 27 0.43 4.34 3.97
N ASN A 28 -0.31 3.94 4.99
CA ASN A 28 -0.50 4.68 6.22
C ASN A 28 0.88 5.07 6.77
N GLU A 29 0.96 6.15 7.55
CA GLU A 29 2.16 6.49 8.34
C GLU A 29 2.57 5.35 9.30
N ASP A 30 1.72 4.33 9.42
CA ASP A 30 2.02 3.04 10.02
C ASP A 30 2.89 2.15 9.13
N CYS A 31 3.92 1.53 9.73
CA CYS A 31 4.72 0.52 9.08
C CYS A 31 3.86 -0.65 8.56
N PRO A 32 4.29 -1.33 7.48
CA PRO A 32 3.59 -2.52 7.02
C PRO A 32 3.47 -3.54 8.16
N TRP A 33 2.30 -4.17 8.25
CA TRP A 33 1.97 -5.18 9.25
C TRP A 33 2.70 -6.50 8.97
N ASP A 34 4.02 -6.47 9.11
CA ASP A 34 4.89 -7.62 8.96
C ASP A 34 5.32 -8.14 10.33
N ILE A 35 5.34 -9.46 10.47
CA ILE A 35 5.80 -10.16 11.68
C ILE A 35 7.01 -11.01 11.32
N LYS A 36 8.03 -10.96 12.17
CA LYS A 36 9.18 -11.85 12.09
C LYS A 36 9.25 -12.69 13.35
N ILE A 37 9.41 -14.01 13.18
CA ILE A 37 9.65 -14.93 14.29
C ILE A 37 11.17 -15.07 14.46
N CYS A 38 11.63 -14.84 15.68
CA CYS A 38 13.02 -14.97 16.09
C CYS A 38 13.37 -16.42 16.42
N GLY A 39 14.67 -16.74 16.52
CA GLY A 39 15.13 -18.13 16.75
C GLY A 39 14.71 -18.74 18.09
N ASP A 40 14.38 -17.90 19.07
CA ASP A 40 13.77 -18.25 20.36
C ASP A 40 12.24 -18.45 20.29
N GLY A 41 11.62 -18.17 19.15
CA GLY A 41 10.18 -18.21 18.98
C GLY A 41 9.45 -16.91 19.37
N THR A 42 10.18 -15.85 19.75
CA THR A 42 9.58 -14.53 20.01
C THR A 42 9.16 -13.86 18.71
N TRP A 43 8.06 -13.09 18.75
CA TRP A 43 7.52 -12.40 17.57
C TRP A 43 7.86 -10.92 17.67
N VAL A 44 8.46 -10.37 16.62
CA VAL A 44 8.78 -8.94 16.53
C VAL A 44 8.05 -8.30 15.36
N TYR A 45 7.61 -7.07 15.55
CA TYR A 45 6.93 -6.24 14.56
C TYR A 45 7.85 -5.09 14.10
N ARG A 46 7.45 -4.37 13.05
CA ARG A 46 8.17 -3.19 12.58
C ARG A 46 7.87 -1.99 13.47
N GLU A 47 8.91 -1.30 13.92
CA GLU A 47 8.78 -0.10 14.75
C GLU A 47 8.86 1.16 13.87
N PRO A 48 7.84 2.05 13.91
CA PRO A 48 7.88 3.34 13.20
C PRO A 48 9.07 4.21 13.63
N GLU A 49 9.40 4.19 14.93
CA GLU A 49 10.52 4.93 15.52
C GLU A 49 11.88 4.50 14.94
N ARG A 50 11.97 3.28 14.38
CA ARG A 50 13.19 2.73 13.77
C ARG A 50 13.15 2.73 12.24
N ASN A 51 12.35 3.60 11.63
CA ASN A 51 12.16 3.65 10.18
C ASN A 51 11.62 2.30 9.64
N CYS A 52 10.61 1.75 10.31
CA CYS A 52 9.97 0.47 9.98
C CYS A 52 10.91 -0.74 9.96
N GLN A 53 11.96 -0.70 10.76
CA GLN A 53 12.82 -1.85 11.01
C GLN A 53 12.23 -2.72 12.11
N PHE A 54 12.55 -4.02 12.08
CA PHE A 54 12.20 -4.93 13.16
C PHE A 54 13.03 -4.62 14.42
N SER A 55 12.42 -4.80 15.58
CA SER A 55 13.14 -4.88 16.85
C SER A 55 14.24 -5.93 16.78
N SER A 56 15.32 -5.73 17.55
CA SER A 56 16.28 -6.81 17.79
C SER A 56 15.56 -7.99 18.46
N CYS A 57 15.80 -9.19 17.96
CA CYS A 57 15.40 -10.39 18.66
C CYS A 57 16.11 -10.42 20.02
N TRP A 58 15.39 -10.76 21.09
CA TRP A 58 15.93 -10.89 22.44
C TRP A 58 16.85 -12.13 22.61
N VAL A 59 17.27 -12.75 21.51
CA VAL A 59 18.30 -13.79 21.54
C VAL A 59 19.65 -13.09 21.56
N ASP A 60 19.97 -12.55 22.72
CA ASP A 60 21.33 -12.22 23.09
C ASP A 60 22.08 -13.53 23.29
N LEU A 61 22.75 -14.03 22.25
CA LEU A 61 23.85 -14.96 22.46
C LEU A 61 25.09 -14.14 22.87
N THR A 62 25.05 -13.47 24.03
CA THR A 62 26.30 -13.16 24.76
C THR A 62 26.87 -14.38 25.48
N GLU A 63 26.54 -15.58 25.00
CA GLU A 63 27.30 -16.81 25.29
C GLU A 63 27.63 -17.56 24.00
N SER A 64 28.56 -17.00 23.23
CA SER A 64 29.56 -17.80 22.50
C SER A 64 30.85 -17.02 22.33
#